data_AF-A0A397RWV0-F1
#
_entry.id   AF-A0A397RWV0-F1
#
_cell.length_a   1.000
_cell.length_b   1.000
_cell.length_c   1.000
_cell.angle_alpha   90.00
_cell.angle_beta   90.00
_cell.angle_gamma   90.00
#
_symmetry.space_group_name_H-M   'P 1'
#
loop_
_entity.id
_entity.type
_entity.pdbx_description
1 polymer ?
#
loop_
_entity_poly.entity_id
_entity_poly.type
_entity_poly.pdbx_seq_one_letter_code
_entity_poly.pdbx_strand_id
1 'polypeptide(L)'
;GNFPLSDHLAAIDNKIRGFEKLSSDGGIKIVEPFDSPKRINLYGPFDPMRNPEKQTKMSISFLTNDITNTFETFALKIFSYLLLDGHASPMYKALIDANIGSDFSENTGYDSSTRMGYMSIGLQGMNKKYVPLAEETIRKVLEDVHQNGFDSKRIEAAIHQTELSIKHKTASFGLGIMHLISSGWFNGCNPAEL
;
A
#
# COMPACT_ATOMS: atom_id res chain seq x y z
N GLY A 1 6.58 -20.96 -16.70
CA GLY A 1 7.92 -21.48 -17.06
C GLY A 1 7.89 -22.06 -18.45
N ASN A 2 8.90 -22.81 -18.87
CA ASN A 2 8.96 -23.46 -20.18
C ASN A 2 8.61 -24.96 -20.15
N PHE A 3 8.32 -25.53 -18.97
CA PHE A 3 7.88 -26.91 -18.86
C PHE A 3 6.48 -27.12 -19.46
N PRO A 4 6.19 -28.31 -20.03
CA PRO A 4 4.88 -28.60 -20.59
C PRO A 4 3.76 -28.44 -19.55
N LEU A 5 2.76 -27.63 -19.89
CA LEU A 5 1.61 -27.41 -19.01
C LEU A 5 0.77 -28.69 -18.82
N SER A 6 0.74 -29.58 -19.82
CA SER A 6 -0.02 -30.83 -19.81
C SER A 6 0.25 -31.69 -18.59
N ASP A 7 1.52 -31.83 -18.21
CA ASP A 7 1.93 -32.75 -17.14
C ASP A 7 1.50 -32.22 -15.78
N HIS A 8 1.56 -30.89 -15.60
CA HIS A 8 1.05 -30.21 -14.42
C HIS A 8 -0.47 -30.35 -14.30
N LEU A 9 -1.21 -30.14 -15.40
CA LEU A 9 -2.67 -30.29 -15.41
C LEU A 9 -3.10 -31.73 -15.12
N ALA A 10 -2.42 -32.73 -15.68
CA ALA A 10 -2.68 -34.14 -15.40
C ALA A 10 -2.41 -34.50 -13.93
N ALA A 11 -1.35 -33.94 -13.34
CA ALA A 11 -1.06 -34.14 -11.91
C ALA A 11 -2.12 -33.51 -11.00
N ILE A 12 -2.60 -32.30 -11.34
CA ILE A 12 -3.67 -31.61 -10.60
C ILE A 12 -4.99 -32.37 -10.74
N ASP A 13 -5.39 -32.74 -11.96
CA ASP A 13 -6.62 -33.49 -12.23
C ASP A 13 -6.69 -34.78 -11.42
N ASN A 14 -5.61 -35.56 -11.40
CA ASN A 14 -5.52 -36.79 -10.60
C ASN A 14 -5.79 -36.56 -9.09
N LYS A 15 -5.56 -35.35 -8.58
CA LYS A 15 -5.85 -34.98 -7.19
C LYS A 15 -7.27 -34.47 -6.99
N ILE A 16 -7.82 -33.73 -7.95
CA ILE A 16 -9.12 -33.05 -7.77
C ILE A 16 -10.31 -33.79 -8.38
N ARG A 17 -10.10 -34.77 -9.28
CA ARG A 17 -11.16 -35.48 -10.03
C ARG A 17 -12.20 -36.22 -9.16
N GLY A 18 -11.86 -36.54 -7.91
CA GLY A 18 -12.77 -37.20 -6.96
C GLY A 18 -13.65 -36.24 -6.17
N PHE A 19 -13.49 -34.93 -6.35
CA PHE A 19 -14.25 -33.91 -5.66
C PHE A 19 -15.35 -33.35 -6.56
N GLU A 20 -16.50 -33.08 -5.96
CA GLU A 20 -17.57 -32.32 -6.61
C GLU A 20 -17.41 -30.83 -6.32
N LYS A 21 -17.86 -30.00 -7.26
CA LYS A 21 -17.85 -28.55 -7.08
C LYS A 21 -18.85 -28.17 -5.99
N LEU A 22 -18.35 -27.59 -4.90
CA LEU A 22 -19.18 -26.93 -3.90
C LEU A 22 -19.42 -25.47 -4.28
N SER A 23 -20.63 -24.96 -4.01
CA SER A 23 -20.89 -23.53 -4.01
C SER A 23 -20.37 -22.96 -2.69
N SER A 24 -19.28 -22.18 -2.74
CA SER A 24 -18.83 -21.41 -1.57
C SER A 24 -19.74 -20.21 -1.38
N ASP A 25 -20.26 -20.08 -0.17
CA ASP A 25 -21.07 -19.01 0.38
C ASP A 25 -20.22 -17.89 1.03
N GLY A 26 -18.91 -18.13 1.19
CA GLY A 26 -17.94 -17.13 1.63
C GLY A 26 -17.51 -16.22 0.48
N GLY A 27 -18.37 -15.24 0.14
CA GLY A 27 -18.03 -14.19 -0.83
C GLY A 27 -16.84 -13.32 -0.38
N ILE A 28 -16.26 -12.58 -1.32
CA ILE A 28 -15.20 -11.61 -1.03
C ILE A 28 -15.79 -10.53 -0.12
N LYS A 29 -15.16 -10.32 1.05
CA LYS A 29 -15.59 -9.28 2.00
C LYS A 29 -15.22 -7.91 1.47
N ILE A 30 -16.23 -7.05 1.29
CA ILE A 30 -16.06 -5.66 0.90
C ILE A 30 -16.27 -4.80 2.14
N VAL A 31 -15.31 -3.94 2.46
CA VAL A 31 -15.42 -3.02 3.59
C VAL A 31 -16.27 -1.82 3.17
N GLU A 32 -17.26 -1.49 4.00
CA GLU A 32 -18.07 -0.29 3.81
C GLU A 32 -17.34 0.96 4.36
N PRO A 33 -17.36 2.09 3.65
CA PRO A 33 -16.82 3.35 4.16
C PRO A 33 -17.49 3.77 5.47
N PHE A 34 -16.74 4.47 6.33
CA PHE A 34 -17.31 5.08 7.52
C PHE A 34 -18.07 6.36 7.18
N ASP A 35 -19.17 6.63 7.89
CA ASP A 35 -19.92 7.88 7.75
C ASP A 35 -19.13 9.12 8.20
N SER A 36 -18.13 8.92 9.06
CA SER A 36 -17.24 9.97 9.56
C SER A 36 -15.87 9.40 9.96
N PRO A 37 -14.81 10.21 9.99
CA PRO A 37 -13.49 9.78 10.45
C PRO A 37 -13.53 9.16 11.85
N LYS A 38 -12.83 8.04 12.04
CA LYS A 38 -12.70 7.37 13.34
C LYS A 38 -11.30 7.54 13.90
N ARG A 39 -11.20 7.85 15.19
CA ARG A 39 -9.93 7.95 15.92
C ARG A 39 -9.82 6.81 16.93
N ILE A 40 -8.71 6.08 16.86
CA ILE A 40 -8.39 4.99 17.77
C ILE A 40 -7.04 5.30 18.42
N ASN A 41 -6.97 5.18 19.74
CA ASN A 41 -5.74 5.30 20.50
C ASN A 41 -5.43 3.96 21.17
N LEU A 42 -4.25 3.43 20.91
CA LEU A 42 -3.76 2.19 21.53
C LEU A 42 -2.51 2.50 22.34
N TYR A 43 -2.35 1.79 23.46
CA TYR A 43 -1.19 1.93 24.34
C TYR A 43 -0.43 0.61 24.35
N GLY A 44 0.87 0.70 24.09
CA GLY A 44 1.81 -0.43 24.15
C GLY A 44 2.84 -0.23 25.26
N PRO A 45 3.67 -1.25 25.53
CA PRO A 45 4.77 -1.13 26.47
C PRO A 45 5.79 -0.11 25.98
N PHE A 46 6.42 0.56 26.94
CA PHE A 46 7.53 1.46 26.69
C PHE A 46 8.81 0.66 26.40
N ASP A 47 9.60 1.08 25.41
CA ASP A 47 10.92 0.51 25.15
C ASP A 47 11.98 1.26 25.98
N PRO A 48 12.53 0.66 27.06
CA PRO A 48 13.50 1.34 27.92
C PRO A 48 14.82 1.69 27.19
N MET A 49 15.08 1.08 26.04
CA MET A 49 16.29 1.34 25.24
C MET A 49 16.14 2.50 24.26
N ARG A 50 14.92 3.06 24.10
CA ARG A 50 14.64 4.17 23.18
C ARG A 50 14.32 5.46 23.95
N ASN A 51 14.52 6.60 23.28
CA ASN A 51 14.20 7.90 23.86
C ASN A 51 12.72 7.99 24.29
N PRO A 52 12.42 8.30 25.57
CA PRO A 52 11.06 8.33 26.08
C PRO A 52 10.12 9.33 25.44
N GLU A 53 10.68 10.43 24.96
CA GLU A 53 9.92 11.47 24.31
C GLU A 53 9.68 11.21 22.83
N LYS A 54 10.20 10.10 22.28
CA LYS A 54 10.13 9.77 20.85
C LYS A 54 9.65 8.33 20.61
N GLN A 55 8.59 7.91 21.30
CA GLN A 55 7.99 6.57 21.12
C GLN A 55 6.55 6.60 20.63
N THR A 56 5.99 7.78 20.31
CA THR A 56 4.66 7.85 19.73
C THR A 56 4.70 7.46 18.25
N LYS A 57 3.76 6.62 17.84
CA LYS A 57 3.44 6.34 16.44
C LYS A 57 2.03 6.85 16.15
N MET A 58 1.80 7.35 14.94
CA MET A 58 0.47 7.75 14.46
C MET A 58 0.34 7.43 12.98
N SER A 59 -0.88 7.21 12.50
CA SER A 59 -1.16 7.16 11.06
C SER A 59 -2.56 7.69 10.78
N ILE A 60 -2.73 8.38 9.66
CA ILE A 60 -4.04 8.69 9.07
C ILE A 60 -4.21 7.77 7.87
N SER A 61 -5.29 6.99 7.86
CA SER A 61 -5.56 6.02 6.80
C SER A 61 -6.88 6.34 6.12
N PHE A 62 -6.89 6.24 4.79
CA PHE A 62 -8.02 6.52 3.92
C PHE A 62 -8.39 5.23 3.18
N LEU A 63 -9.65 4.83 3.24
CA LEU A 63 -10.20 3.84 2.31
C LEU A 63 -10.26 4.48 0.92
N THR A 64 -9.85 3.76 -0.12
CA THR A 64 -9.67 4.32 -1.47
C THR A 64 -10.56 3.61 -2.49
N ASN A 65 -9.98 2.82 -3.39
CA ASN A 65 -10.68 2.20 -4.52
C ASN A 65 -10.99 0.72 -4.28
N ASP A 66 -11.97 0.21 -5.04
CA ASP A 66 -12.06 -1.23 -5.31
C ASP A 66 -10.88 -1.62 -6.21
N ILE A 67 -10.08 -2.59 -5.77
CA ILE A 67 -8.83 -2.95 -6.47
C ILE A 67 -9.07 -3.61 -7.83
N THR A 68 -10.29 -4.03 -8.14
CA THR A 68 -10.64 -4.53 -9.48
C THR A 68 -10.59 -3.45 -10.56
N ASN A 69 -10.65 -2.18 -10.16
CA ASN A 69 -10.22 -1.10 -11.04
C ASN A 69 -8.69 -1.03 -11.01
N THR A 70 -8.04 -1.79 -11.89
CA THR A 70 -6.58 -1.93 -11.94
C THR A 70 -5.88 -0.63 -12.34
N PHE A 71 -6.52 0.18 -13.19
CA PHE A 71 -6.02 1.51 -13.55
C PHE A 71 -6.02 2.47 -12.34
N GLU A 72 -7.13 2.54 -11.60
CA GLU A 72 -7.21 3.38 -10.39
C GLU A 72 -6.20 2.92 -9.32
N THR A 73 -6.06 1.60 -9.15
CA THR A 73 -5.05 0.99 -8.28
C THR A 73 -3.64 1.43 -8.67
N PHE A 74 -3.33 1.41 -9.97
CA PHE A 74 -2.05 1.87 -10.50
C PHE A 74 -1.84 3.38 -10.25
N ALA A 75 -2.86 4.19 -10.53
CA ALA A 75 -2.82 5.63 -10.30
C ALA A 75 -2.56 5.96 -8.81
N LEU A 76 -3.19 5.24 -7.89
CA LEU A 76 -2.98 5.42 -6.44
C LEU A 76 -1.60 4.95 -5.97
N LYS A 77 -1.03 3.89 -6.57
CA LYS A 77 0.37 3.51 -6.34
C LYS A 77 1.34 4.62 -6.75
N ILE A 78 1.13 5.20 -7.93
CA ILE A 78 1.93 6.34 -8.40
C ILE A 78 1.71 7.57 -7.51
N PHE A 79 0.47 7.87 -7.12
CA PHE A 79 0.16 8.97 -6.19
C PHE A 79 0.87 8.79 -4.84
N SER A 80 0.85 7.58 -4.28
CA SER A 80 1.58 7.23 -3.06
C SER A 80 3.08 7.44 -3.21
N TYR A 81 3.67 6.98 -4.31
CA TYR A 81 5.09 7.19 -4.62
C TYR A 81 5.41 8.69 -4.69
N LEU A 82 4.61 9.47 -5.41
CA LEU A 82 4.80 10.92 -5.56
C LEU A 82 4.69 11.66 -4.23
N LEU A 83 3.80 11.25 -3.33
CA LEU A 83 3.66 11.88 -2.02
C LEU A 83 4.78 11.53 -1.04
N LEU A 84 5.26 10.28 -1.05
CA LEU A 84 6.03 9.72 0.07
C LEU A 84 7.48 9.40 -0.31
N ASP A 85 7.76 8.97 -1.54
CA ASP A 85 9.04 8.35 -1.89
C ASP A 85 10.20 9.34 -2.08
N GLY A 86 11.27 9.11 -1.32
CA GLY A 86 12.51 9.88 -1.36
C GLY A 86 12.46 11.22 -0.62
N HIS A 87 13.65 11.75 -0.29
CA HIS A 87 13.82 13.01 0.45
C HIS A 87 13.21 14.24 -0.24
N ALA A 88 13.00 14.17 -1.55
CA ALA A 88 12.38 15.25 -2.31
C ALA A 88 10.84 15.26 -2.19
N SER A 89 10.23 14.22 -1.63
CA SER A 89 8.77 14.08 -1.55
C SER A 89 8.15 15.12 -0.61
N PRO A 90 6.93 15.59 -0.92
CA PRO A 90 6.30 16.64 -0.13
C PRO A 90 6.02 16.18 1.30
N MET A 91 5.62 14.91 1.52
CA MET A 91 5.42 14.39 2.88
C MET A 91 6.73 14.21 3.63
N TYR A 92 7.81 13.78 2.98
CA TYR A 92 9.11 13.64 3.63
C TYR A 92 9.61 14.99 4.13
N LYS A 93 9.59 16.01 3.27
CA LYS A 93 10.00 17.38 3.64
C LYS A 93 9.17 17.95 4.78
N ALA A 94 7.85 17.77 4.70
CA ALA A 94 6.94 18.38 5.66
C ALA A 94 6.94 17.68 7.02
N LEU A 95 7.21 16.36 7.08
CA LEU A 95 7.07 15.56 8.30
C LEU A 95 8.42 15.12 8.88
N ILE A 96 9.35 14.66 8.03
CA ILE A 96 10.64 14.10 8.45
C ILE A 96 11.72 15.17 8.52
N ASP A 97 11.90 15.99 7.48
CA ASP A 97 12.89 17.09 7.52
C ASP A 97 12.53 18.15 8.57
N ALA A 98 11.23 18.34 8.83
CA ALA A 98 10.72 19.20 9.89
C ALA A 98 10.86 18.58 11.31
N ASN A 99 11.39 17.35 11.41
CA ASN A 99 11.63 16.62 12.67
C ASN A 99 10.34 16.45 13.52
N ILE A 100 9.17 16.32 12.86
CA ILE A 100 7.90 16.02 13.52
C ILE A 100 7.90 14.55 13.98
N GLY A 101 8.34 13.65 13.09
CA GLY A 101 8.68 12.25 13.37
C GLY A 101 10.08 11.91 12.89
N SER A 102 10.61 10.77 13.34
CA SER A 102 11.94 10.32 12.92
C SER A 102 11.91 9.57 11.59
N ASP A 103 10.78 8.93 11.29
CA ASP A 103 10.58 8.11 10.09
C ASP A 103 9.09 7.89 9.84
N PHE A 104 8.73 7.37 8.67
CA PHE A 104 7.38 6.87 8.39
C PHE A 104 7.08 5.60 9.19
N SER A 105 5.80 5.37 9.52
CA SER A 105 5.36 4.12 10.13
C SER A 105 5.25 3.00 9.11
N GLU A 106 5.34 1.75 9.55
CA GLU A 106 5.34 0.53 8.71
C GLU A 106 4.14 0.41 7.76
N ASN A 107 2.99 0.96 8.13
CA ASN A 107 1.77 0.92 7.31
C ASN A 107 1.68 2.05 6.27
N THR A 108 2.67 2.95 6.19
CA THR A 108 2.66 4.11 5.29
C THR A 108 2.76 3.68 3.83
N GLY A 109 1.95 4.29 2.98
CA GLY A 109 1.85 4.00 1.56
C GLY A 109 0.45 3.54 1.16
N TYR A 110 0.32 3.16 -0.11
CA TYR A 110 -0.88 2.53 -0.66
C TYR A 110 -0.78 1.01 -0.58
N ASP A 111 -1.82 0.38 -0.05
CA ASP A 111 -1.95 -1.06 0.09
C ASP A 111 -3.20 -1.55 -0.65
N SER A 112 -3.00 -2.51 -1.56
CA SER A 112 -4.04 -3.16 -2.34
C SER A 112 -4.15 -4.65 -2.00
N SER A 113 -3.82 -5.04 -0.77
CA SER A 113 -3.83 -6.44 -0.33
C SER A 113 -5.24 -6.98 -0.03
N THR A 114 -6.21 -6.07 0.11
CA THR A 114 -7.64 -6.32 0.37
C THR A 114 -8.52 -5.81 -0.77
N ARG A 115 -9.76 -6.29 -0.86
CA ARG A 115 -10.72 -5.89 -1.91
C ARG A 115 -10.90 -4.39 -2.07
N MET A 116 -10.98 -3.68 -0.95
CA MET A 116 -10.89 -2.22 -0.94
C MET A 116 -9.46 -1.86 -0.59
N GLY A 117 -8.79 -1.08 -1.44
CA GLY A 117 -7.47 -0.56 -1.15
C GLY A 117 -7.53 0.55 -0.11
N TYR A 118 -6.42 0.78 0.58
CA TYR A 118 -6.28 1.91 1.48
C TYR A 118 -4.93 2.61 1.30
N MET A 119 -4.91 3.89 1.63
CA MET A 119 -3.67 4.65 1.70
C MET A 119 -3.47 5.14 3.13
N SER A 120 -2.28 4.95 3.68
CA SER A 120 -1.92 5.46 5.00
C SER A 120 -0.74 6.42 4.92
N ILE A 121 -0.78 7.45 5.73
CA ILE A 121 0.35 8.35 5.98
C ILE A 121 0.58 8.32 7.47
N GLY A 122 1.68 7.72 7.90
CA GLY A 122 1.99 7.60 9.31
C GLY A 122 3.44 7.84 9.64
N LEU A 123 3.67 8.11 10.92
CA LEU A 123 4.94 8.52 11.46
C LEU A 123 5.25 7.71 12.71
N GLN A 124 6.54 7.51 12.94
CA GLN A 124 7.07 6.94 14.16
C GLN A 124 8.19 7.79 14.74
N GLY A 125 8.55 7.50 15.99
CA GLY A 125 9.60 8.24 16.68
C GLY A 125 9.20 9.67 17.06
N MET A 126 7.92 9.89 17.33
CA MET A 126 7.37 11.22 17.63
C MET A 126 7.23 11.49 19.12
N ASN A 127 7.28 12.78 19.47
CA ASN A 127 6.72 13.25 20.73
C ASN A 127 5.20 13.34 20.65
N LYS A 128 4.50 12.83 21.67
CA LYS A 128 3.03 12.83 21.74
C LYS A 128 2.42 14.22 21.52
N LYS A 129 3.11 15.28 21.95
CA LYS A 129 2.65 16.68 21.78
C LYS A 129 2.58 17.12 20.31
N TYR A 130 3.29 16.43 19.40
CA TYR A 130 3.30 16.75 17.97
C TYR A 130 2.26 15.99 17.15
N VAL A 131 1.44 15.13 17.77
CA VAL A 131 0.36 14.43 17.03
C VAL A 131 -0.59 15.40 16.33
N PRO A 132 -1.14 16.45 16.98
CA PRO A 132 -2.01 17.41 16.28
C PRO A 132 -1.29 18.16 15.16
N LEU A 133 0.00 18.48 15.35
CA LEU A 133 0.81 19.14 14.34
C LEU A 133 1.03 18.25 13.11
N ALA A 134 1.28 16.96 13.30
CA ALA A 134 1.43 16.00 12.21
C ALA A 134 0.15 15.86 11.39
N GLU A 135 -1.01 15.75 12.05
CA GLU A 135 -2.31 15.63 11.38
C GLU A 135 -2.61 16.84 10.50
N GLU A 136 -2.40 18.04 11.06
CA GLU A 136 -2.56 19.30 10.34
C GLU A 136 -1.57 19.44 9.18
N THR A 137 -0.33 18.97 9.37
CA THR A 137 0.70 19.01 8.33
C THR A 137 0.35 18.08 7.18
N ILE A 138 -0.11 16.85 7.48
CA ILE A 138 -0.58 15.90 6.46
C ILE A 138 -1.72 16.52 5.64
N ARG A 139 -2.72 17.12 6.31
CA ARG A 139 -3.83 17.79 5.65
C ARG A 139 -3.36 18.91 4.72
N LYS A 140 -2.48 19.78 5.20
CA LYS A 140 -1.91 20.90 4.42
C LYS A 140 -1.16 20.43 3.18
N VAL A 141 -0.36 19.36 3.30
CA VAL A 141 0.37 18.81 2.16
C VAL A 141 -0.60 18.25 1.11
N LEU A 142 -1.65 17.54 1.54
CA LEU A 142 -2.66 17.04 0.61
C LEU A 142 -3.41 18.18 -0.09
N GLU A 143 -3.74 19.27 0.61
CA GLU A 143 -4.35 20.47 0.03
C GLU A 143 -3.43 21.18 -0.96
N ASP A 144 -2.16 21.34 -0.62
CA ASP A 144 -1.14 21.93 -1.50
C ASP A 144 -0.99 21.11 -2.78
N VAL A 145 -0.86 19.78 -2.66
CA VAL A 145 -0.78 18.87 -3.81
C VAL A 145 -2.06 18.90 -4.65
N HIS A 146 -3.23 19.02 -4.02
CA HIS A 146 -4.49 19.16 -4.75
C HIS A 146 -4.54 20.46 -5.58
N GLN A 147 -4.02 21.56 -5.05
CA GLN A 147 -4.04 22.87 -5.71
C GLN A 147 -2.95 23.02 -6.77
N ASN A 148 -1.74 22.57 -6.45
CA ASN A 148 -0.53 22.85 -7.22
C ASN A 148 -0.05 21.65 -8.05
N GLY A 149 -0.56 20.45 -7.77
CA GLY A 149 -0.11 19.22 -8.41
C GLY A 149 1.31 18.82 -8.01
N PHE A 150 1.93 17.96 -8.82
CA PHE A 150 3.32 17.55 -8.67
C PHE A 150 4.19 18.13 -9.78
N ASP A 151 5.48 18.31 -9.52
CA ASP A 151 6.46 18.62 -10.56
C ASP A 151 6.45 17.53 -11.64
N SER A 152 6.29 17.94 -12.90
CA SER A 152 6.35 17.07 -14.08
C SER A 152 7.54 16.11 -14.10
N LYS A 153 8.74 16.56 -13.69
CA LYS A 153 9.95 15.72 -13.64
C LYS A 153 9.83 14.64 -12.58
N ARG A 154 9.11 14.90 -11.48
CA ARG A 154 8.84 13.90 -10.45
C ARG A 154 7.87 12.84 -10.95
N ILE A 155 6.86 13.24 -11.73
CA ILE A 155 5.93 12.32 -12.39
C ILE A 155 6.69 11.43 -13.39
N GLU A 156 7.51 12.02 -14.24
CA GLU A 156 8.36 11.28 -15.19
C GLU A 156 9.29 10.30 -14.46
N ALA A 157 9.92 10.72 -13.36
CA ALA A 157 10.76 9.85 -12.55
C ALA A 157 9.99 8.67 -11.95
N ALA A 158 8.77 8.88 -11.46
CA ALA A 158 7.93 7.82 -10.92
C ALA A 158 7.55 6.78 -11.98
N ILE A 159 7.20 7.24 -13.17
CA ILE A 159 6.89 6.37 -14.32
C ILE A 159 8.14 5.62 -14.76
N HIS A 160 9.28 6.30 -14.84
CA HIS A 160 10.54 5.68 -15.23
C HIS A 160 10.99 4.61 -14.23
N GLN A 161 10.86 4.86 -12.92
CA GLN A 161 11.14 3.84 -11.89
C GLN A 161 10.23 2.62 -12.04
N THR A 162 8.97 2.84 -12.37
CA THR A 162 8.02 1.76 -12.66
C THR A 162 8.43 0.96 -13.91
N GLU A 163 8.87 1.63 -14.97
CA GLU A 163 9.38 0.98 -16.17
C GLU A 163 10.62 0.13 -15.88
N LEU A 164 11.56 0.66 -15.08
CA LEU A 164 12.76 -0.07 -14.66
C LEU A 164 12.43 -1.32 -13.84
N SER A 165 11.46 -1.23 -12.91
CA SER A 165 11.08 -2.37 -12.08
C SER A 165 10.48 -3.51 -12.92
N ILE A 166 9.70 -3.19 -13.95
CA ILE A 166 9.11 -4.17 -14.87
C ILE A 166 10.19 -4.80 -15.79
N LYS A 167 11.15 -4.00 -16.27
CA LYS A 167 12.21 -4.49 -17.16
C LYS A 167 13.27 -5.31 -16.44
N HIS A 168 13.36 -5.20 -15.11
CA HIS A 168 14.39 -5.88 -14.33
C HIS A 168 14.17 -7.41 -14.34
N LYS A 169 15.16 -8.15 -14.84
CA LYS A 169 15.12 -9.61 -14.91
C LYS A 169 15.69 -10.22 -13.63
N THR A 170 14.92 -11.10 -13.00
CA THR A 170 15.34 -11.83 -11.79
C THR A 170 15.29 -13.34 -12.02
N ALA A 171 16.16 -14.09 -11.34
CA ALA A 171 16.13 -15.56 -11.37
C ALA A 171 14.86 -16.14 -10.72
N SER A 172 14.20 -15.36 -9.86
CA SER A 172 12.99 -15.71 -9.11
C SER A 172 11.70 -15.12 -9.73
N PHE A 173 11.71 -14.80 -11.03
CA PHE A 173 10.60 -14.14 -11.72
C PHE A 173 9.23 -14.81 -11.48
N GLY A 174 9.15 -16.14 -11.56
CA GLY A 174 7.90 -16.87 -11.33
C GLY A 174 7.31 -16.70 -9.93
N LEU A 175 8.18 -16.65 -8.90
CA LEU A 175 7.76 -16.38 -7.52
C LEU A 175 7.32 -14.92 -7.35
N GLY A 176 8.04 -13.99 -7.99
CA GLY A 176 7.67 -12.57 -8.01
C GLY A 176 6.29 -12.34 -8.60
N ILE A 177 5.97 -12.96 -9.75
CA ILE A 177 4.64 -12.88 -10.37
C ILE A 177 3.57 -13.49 -9.46
N MET A 178 3.83 -14.65 -8.85
CA MET A 178 2.88 -15.26 -7.92
C MET A 178 2.56 -14.32 -6.75
N HIS A 179 3.57 -13.71 -6.12
CA HIS A 179 3.35 -12.74 -5.04
C HIS A 179 2.58 -11.50 -5.52
N LEU A 180 2.88 -11.01 -6.72
CA LEU A 180 2.22 -9.83 -7.30
C LEU A 180 0.71 -10.05 -7.50
N ILE A 181 0.31 -11.20 -8.08
CA ILE A 181 -1.07 -11.43 -8.49
C ILE A 181 -1.94 -12.05 -7.39
N SER A 182 -1.34 -12.74 -6.40
CA SER A 182 -2.10 -13.58 -5.46
C SER A 182 -3.18 -12.82 -4.71
N SER A 183 -2.84 -11.66 -4.13
CA SER A 183 -3.82 -10.88 -3.37
C SER A 183 -4.94 -10.35 -4.26
N GLY A 184 -4.61 -9.76 -5.42
CA GLY A 184 -5.62 -9.27 -6.36
C GLY A 184 -6.54 -10.40 -6.82
N TRP A 185 -5.97 -11.56 -7.15
CA TRP A 185 -6.72 -12.72 -7.60
C TRP A 185 -7.67 -13.27 -6.53
N PHE A 186 -7.22 -13.36 -5.27
CA PHE A 186 -8.09 -13.74 -4.14
C PHE A 186 -9.21 -12.73 -3.86
N ASN A 187 -9.01 -11.47 -4.25
CA ASN A 187 -9.98 -10.41 -4.11
C ASN A 187 -10.74 -10.12 -5.42
N GLY A 188 -10.76 -11.07 -6.36
CA GLY A 188 -11.63 -11.04 -7.54
C GLY A 188 -11.12 -10.20 -8.71
N CYS A 189 -9.84 -9.82 -8.72
CA CYS A 189 -9.21 -9.24 -9.90
C CYS A 189 -8.87 -10.33 -10.92
N ASN A 190 -8.86 -9.95 -12.20
CA ASN A 190 -8.29 -10.78 -13.24
C ASN A 190 -6.75 -10.73 -13.14
N PRO A 191 -6.04 -11.84 -12.85
CA PRO A 191 -4.58 -11.82 -12.71
C PRO A 191 -3.84 -11.44 -13.99
N ALA A 192 -4.49 -11.50 -15.16
CA ALA A 192 -3.90 -11.04 -16.42
C ALA A 192 -3.94 -9.51 -16.60
N GLU A 193 -4.71 -8.80 -15.76
CA GLU A 193 -4.88 -7.34 -15.81
C GLU A 193 -4.17 -6.61 -14.66
N LEU A 194 -3.45 -7.35 -13.81
CA LEU A 194 -2.70 -6.85 -12.65
C LEU A 194 -1.25 -6.49 -12.97
#